data_AF-A0AAW1U7Z9-F1
#
_entry.id   AF-A0AAW1U7Z9-F1
#
_cell.length_a   1.000
_cell.length_b   1.000
_cell.length_c   1.000
_cell.angle_alpha   90.00
_cell.angle_beta   90.00
_cell.angle_gamma   90.00
#
_symmetry.space_group_name_H-M   'P 1'
#
loop_
_entity.id
_entity.type
_entity.pdbx_description
1 polymer ?
#
loop_
_entity_poly.entity_id
_entity_poly.type
_entity_poly.pdbx_seq_one_letter_code
_entity_poly.pdbx_strand_id
1 'polypeptide(L)'
;MENTSTLLILNPDDENKEYRCDVCYKYLSISPILFSDRIGSVCGRCYNDEDLDLLSTETIFHIQKAYENIANYIIFPCIYHNNGCNKQLRWCEVRDHEEMCDYKNIICPLSYPTFNAQYECDPTDICEWKGINKDLIQHIRNSHSNCVSNSNELAILSLDEDMRNDECNKILFFEVDGIFAIAVLYYFKNFECYYCNVLIDSSFKDCELFYYDLEILDITNKRCLILPGNKVDSLLGRNLTIKKKIGLELDIEMIKQFLKKSDIMTLSFKVMKVFKDKTEYLIKEASHESDKETLIPDVNCPCGGYLFFPVNICKNGHNCCEVCKFTNGFCQKCKTGFMKKTNSTLGNITTLTKYSCKNKPKGCTYTFEYDDLFKHENNCNLTTKNCVLKCNWKGTNQEMVKHMREKHCILQLKKENTFDQQVQSKSYPILFDNKIFILTIEYKFECPLFISMQCLGLEKWDYEFEFRILSSSTSINLLSTHICQPLTFEFPDSCARPRQIEYPFSFLCQFLTEFDKLKFKVNISKIQH
;
A
#
# COMPACT_ATOMS: atom_id res chain seq x y z
N MET A 1 -20.70 -18.13 6.01
CA MET A 1 -20.72 -16.82 5.34
C MET A 1 -19.35 -16.65 4.71
N GLU A 2 -19.35 -16.36 3.43
CA GLU A 2 -18.24 -16.54 2.49
C GLU A 2 -16.98 -15.79 2.93
N ASN A 3 -15.91 -16.54 3.19
CA ASN A 3 -14.54 -16.03 3.24
C ASN A 3 -14.07 -15.87 1.80
N THR A 4 -14.52 -14.82 1.10
CA THR A 4 -13.83 -14.36 -0.10
C THR A 4 -12.75 -13.39 0.36
N SER A 5 -11.49 -13.85 0.32
CA SER A 5 -10.31 -12.98 0.32
C SER A 5 -10.35 -12.12 -0.95
N THR A 6 -11.18 -11.07 -0.94
CA THR A 6 -11.30 -10.17 -2.08
C THR A 6 -10.01 -9.36 -2.17
N LEU A 7 -9.11 -9.77 -3.07
CA LEU A 7 -7.96 -8.96 -3.44
C LEU A 7 -8.46 -7.58 -3.88
N LEU A 8 -7.82 -6.52 -3.38
CA LEU A 8 -8.24 -5.15 -3.67
C LEU A 8 -7.66 -4.74 -5.01
N ILE A 9 -8.54 -4.42 -5.96
CA ILE A 9 -8.17 -4.02 -7.32
C ILE A 9 -8.25 -2.50 -7.39
N LEU A 10 -7.11 -1.86 -7.69
CA LEU A 10 -7.09 -0.42 -7.91
C LEU A 10 -7.67 -0.09 -9.29
N ASN A 11 -8.56 0.91 -9.34
CA ASN A 11 -9.10 1.40 -10.60
C ASN A 11 -8.04 2.29 -11.29
N PRO A 12 -7.64 2.00 -12.55
CA PRO A 12 -6.70 2.84 -13.30
C PRO A 12 -7.15 4.29 -13.47
N ASP A 13 -8.46 4.53 -13.52
CA ASP A 13 -9.05 5.87 -13.69
C ASP A 13 -9.22 6.62 -12.37
N ASP A 14 -8.77 6.04 -11.26
CA ASP A 14 -8.80 6.71 -9.96
C ASP A 14 -7.73 7.82 -9.92
N GLU A 15 -8.19 9.06 -10.01
CA GLU A 15 -7.36 10.27 -9.88
C GLU A 15 -6.87 10.51 -8.45
N ASN A 16 -7.31 9.70 -7.49
CA ASN A 16 -6.92 9.85 -6.10
C ASN A 16 -5.39 9.70 -5.95
N LYS A 17 -4.76 10.71 -5.33
CA LYS A 17 -3.29 10.80 -5.19
C LYS A 17 -2.73 9.88 -4.12
N GLU A 18 -3.58 9.23 -3.35
CA GLU A 18 -3.25 8.58 -2.08
C GLU A 18 -2.30 7.38 -2.18
N TYR A 19 -2.19 6.76 -3.37
CA TYR A 19 -1.35 5.58 -3.65
C TYR A 19 -0.26 5.83 -4.71
N ARG A 20 0.00 7.11 -5.02
CA ARG A 20 0.90 7.52 -6.11
C ARG A 20 2.21 8.08 -5.54
N CYS A 21 3.27 7.94 -6.34
CA CYS A 21 4.57 8.52 -6.08
C CYS A 21 4.49 10.05 -6.14
N ASP A 22 5.04 10.75 -5.15
CA ASP A 22 5.08 12.23 -5.13
C ASP A 22 6.01 12.82 -6.20
N VAL A 23 6.83 11.99 -6.86
CA VAL A 23 7.75 12.41 -7.94
C VAL A 23 7.17 12.13 -9.32
N CYS A 24 6.85 10.87 -9.64
CA CYS A 24 6.41 10.48 -10.98
C CYS A 24 4.90 10.33 -11.13
N TYR A 25 4.11 10.50 -10.05
CA TYR A 25 2.65 10.36 -10.02
C TYR A 25 2.10 8.98 -10.48
N LYS A 26 2.97 8.00 -10.72
CA LYS A 26 2.60 6.60 -10.96
C LYS A 26 2.31 5.90 -9.64
N TYR A 27 1.57 4.79 -9.68
CA TYR A 27 1.32 3.96 -8.50
C TYR A 27 2.64 3.54 -7.83
N LEU A 28 2.63 3.49 -6.50
CA LEU A 28 3.73 3.01 -5.65
C LEU A 28 3.84 1.47 -5.70
N SER A 29 3.93 0.93 -6.90
CA SER A 29 3.87 -0.50 -7.19
C SER A 29 5.24 -1.17 -7.39
N ILE A 30 6.35 -0.44 -7.22
CA ILE A 30 7.70 -0.99 -7.39
C ILE A 30 8.57 -0.64 -6.17
N SER A 31 9.16 -1.66 -5.55
CA SER A 31 10.09 -1.57 -4.43
C SER A 31 11.48 -1.01 -4.85
N PRO A 32 12.21 -0.32 -3.96
CA PRO A 32 11.82 0.09 -2.61
C PRO A 32 10.81 1.25 -2.61
N ILE A 33 9.85 1.21 -1.69
CA ILE A 33 9.00 2.37 -1.39
C ILE A 33 9.65 3.17 -0.27
N LEU A 34 9.95 4.43 -0.54
CA LEU A 34 10.67 5.32 0.37
C LEU A 34 9.79 6.47 0.83
N PHE A 35 10.06 7.00 2.02
CA PHE A 35 9.45 8.23 2.51
C PHE A 35 10.52 9.21 2.97
N SER A 36 10.33 10.49 2.64
CA SER A 36 11.10 11.61 3.14
C SER A 36 10.18 12.70 3.68
N ASP A 37 10.63 13.45 4.68
CA ASP A 37 9.90 14.60 5.24
C ASP A 37 9.75 15.76 4.24
N ARG A 38 10.72 15.95 3.33
CA ARG A 38 10.71 17.01 2.31
C ARG A 38 9.80 16.65 1.14
N ILE A 39 9.95 15.44 0.61
CA ILE A 39 9.31 15.03 -0.67
C ILE A 39 8.01 14.27 -0.42
N GLY A 40 7.98 13.38 0.57
CA GLY A 40 6.91 12.41 0.76
C GLY A 40 7.31 11.03 0.25
N SER A 41 6.37 10.32 -0.36
CA SER A 41 6.52 8.92 -0.77
C SER A 41 7.08 8.80 -2.19
N VAL A 42 8.15 8.03 -2.33
CA VAL A 42 8.88 7.83 -3.59
C VAL A 42 8.94 6.35 -3.93
N CYS A 43 8.65 6.00 -5.18
CA CYS A 43 8.73 4.61 -5.65
C CYS A 43 10.15 4.20 -6.10
N GLY A 44 10.37 2.90 -6.22
CA GLY A 44 11.65 2.33 -6.66
C GLY A 44 12.02 2.66 -8.11
N ARG A 45 11.10 3.17 -8.94
CA ARG A 45 11.42 3.69 -10.27
C ARG A 45 12.27 4.95 -10.15
N CYS A 46 11.77 5.92 -9.39
CA CYS A 46 12.43 7.21 -9.21
C CYS A 46 13.69 7.14 -8.36
N TYR A 47 13.83 6.12 -7.50
CA TYR A 47 15.04 5.95 -6.70
C TYR A 47 16.23 5.36 -7.49
N ASN A 48 15.96 4.58 -8.55
CA ASN A 48 17.01 3.90 -9.32
C ASN A 48 17.42 4.65 -10.60
N ASP A 49 16.70 5.71 -10.99
CA ASP A 49 17.13 6.57 -12.09
C ASP A 49 18.35 7.39 -11.65
N GLU A 50 19.36 7.48 -12.51
CA GLU A 50 20.57 8.29 -12.29
C GLU A 50 20.27 9.81 -12.32
N ASP A 51 19.06 10.21 -12.72
CA ASP A 51 18.55 11.60 -12.76
C ASP A 51 18.26 12.23 -11.38
N LEU A 52 18.93 11.77 -10.34
CA LEU A 52 18.67 12.16 -8.95
C LEU A 52 19.55 13.30 -8.44
N ASP A 53 19.96 14.23 -9.30
CA ASP A 53 20.52 15.53 -8.88
C ASP A 53 19.49 16.38 -8.08
N LEU A 54 18.20 16.03 -8.13
CA LEU A 54 17.14 16.64 -7.32
C LEU A 54 17.01 16.06 -5.92
N LEU A 55 17.61 14.90 -5.63
CA LEU A 55 17.72 14.34 -4.29
C LEU A 55 19.05 14.75 -3.69
N SER A 56 19.13 16.02 -3.30
CA SER A 56 20.26 16.55 -2.53
C SER A 56 20.74 15.53 -1.50
N THR A 57 22.07 15.37 -1.40
CA THR A 57 22.79 14.48 -0.48
C THR A 57 22.39 14.61 1.00
N GLU A 58 21.58 15.63 1.34
CA GLU A 58 21.02 15.88 2.66
C GLU A 58 19.64 15.25 2.92
N THR A 59 18.97 14.70 1.89
CA THR A 59 17.60 14.18 2.04
C THR A 59 17.62 12.76 2.58
N ILE A 60 17.12 12.59 3.81
CA ILE A 60 17.03 11.27 4.45
C ILE A 60 15.77 10.55 3.97
N PHE A 61 15.94 9.32 3.50
CA PHE A 61 14.87 8.42 3.07
C PHE A 61 14.71 7.24 4.02
N HIS A 62 13.46 6.87 4.27
CA HIS A 62 13.10 5.71 5.09
C HIS A 62 12.24 4.72 4.29
N ILE A 63 12.68 3.46 4.24
CA ILE A 63 11.95 2.37 3.58
C ILE A 63 10.63 2.09 4.30
N GLN A 64 9.55 2.02 3.53
CA GLN A 64 8.19 1.83 4.03
C GLN A 64 7.76 0.37 4.01
N LYS A 65 8.40 -0.46 4.85
CA LYS A 65 8.11 -1.91 4.90
C LYS A 65 6.64 -2.25 5.16
N ALA A 66 5.98 -1.49 6.04
CA ALA A 66 4.56 -1.67 6.32
C ALA A 66 3.69 -1.44 5.07
N TYR A 67 4.03 -0.45 4.25
CA TYR A 67 3.34 -0.21 2.98
C TYR A 67 3.55 -1.37 2.01
N GLU A 68 4.80 -1.81 1.82
CA GLU A 68 5.15 -2.93 0.93
C GLU A 68 4.40 -4.21 1.29
N ASN A 69 4.26 -4.49 2.60
CA ASN A 69 3.53 -5.67 3.06
C ASN A 69 2.04 -5.60 2.75
N ILE A 70 1.42 -4.43 2.79
CA ILE A 70 0.02 -4.26 2.37
C ILE A 70 -0.08 -4.33 0.85
N ALA A 71 0.86 -3.70 0.13
CA ALA A 71 0.86 -3.66 -1.33
C ALA A 71 0.87 -5.06 -1.97
N ASN A 72 1.47 -6.07 -1.32
CA ASN A 72 1.42 -7.47 -1.75
C ASN A 72 0.00 -8.06 -1.90
N TYR A 73 -1.00 -7.48 -1.22
CA TYR A 73 -2.40 -7.91 -1.29
C TYR A 73 -3.25 -7.03 -2.23
N ILE A 74 -2.62 -6.05 -2.89
CA ILE A 74 -3.25 -5.13 -3.83
C ILE A 74 -2.90 -5.55 -5.26
N ILE A 75 -3.91 -5.49 -6.13
CA ILE A 75 -3.78 -5.67 -7.56
C ILE A 75 -3.69 -4.29 -8.22
N PHE A 76 -2.58 -4.06 -8.90
CA PHE A 76 -2.26 -2.81 -9.57
C PHE A 76 -2.55 -2.91 -11.07
N PRO A 77 -3.18 -1.89 -11.67
CA PRO A 77 -3.26 -1.80 -13.12
C PRO A 77 -1.88 -1.45 -13.70
N CYS A 78 -1.63 -1.93 -14.93
CA CYS A 78 -0.44 -1.55 -15.67
C CYS A 78 -0.42 -0.03 -15.94
N ILE A 79 0.75 0.61 -15.79
CA ILE A 79 0.93 2.05 -16.08
C ILE A 79 0.69 2.40 -17.55
N TYR A 80 0.75 1.42 -18.45
CA TYR A 80 0.49 1.58 -19.88
C TYR A 80 -0.99 1.33 -20.23
N HIS A 81 -1.91 1.38 -19.27
CA HIS A 81 -3.35 1.22 -19.54
C HIS A 81 -3.88 2.24 -20.54
N ASN A 82 -3.41 3.49 -20.48
CA ASN A 82 -3.75 4.53 -21.45
C ASN A 82 -3.27 4.21 -22.87
N ASN A 83 -2.25 3.37 -23.01
CA ASN A 83 -1.78 2.90 -24.31
C ASN A 83 -2.53 1.64 -24.78
N GLY A 84 -3.41 1.06 -23.96
CA GLY A 84 -4.21 -0.13 -24.27
C GLY A 84 -3.93 -1.37 -23.42
N CYS A 85 -3.04 -1.30 -22.43
CA CYS A 85 -2.76 -2.46 -21.57
C CYS A 85 -3.82 -2.66 -20.47
N ASN A 86 -4.60 -3.74 -20.59
CA ASN A 86 -5.65 -4.06 -19.61
C ASN A 86 -5.19 -5.03 -18.50
N LYS A 87 -3.87 -5.19 -18.30
CA LYS A 87 -3.35 -6.14 -17.30
C LYS A 87 -3.49 -5.60 -15.88
N GLN A 88 -3.93 -6.48 -14.99
CA GLN A 88 -4.04 -6.28 -13.55
C GLN A 88 -3.09 -7.26 -12.87
N LEU A 89 -2.19 -6.74 -12.05
CA LEU A 89 -0.96 -7.42 -11.65
C LEU A 89 -0.77 -7.38 -10.14
N ARG A 90 -0.22 -8.44 -9.56
CA ARG A 90 0.22 -8.40 -8.17
C ARG A 90 1.46 -7.51 -8.05
N TRP A 91 1.66 -6.91 -6.88
CA TRP A 91 2.78 -5.98 -6.64
C TRP A 91 4.16 -6.51 -7.06
N CYS A 92 4.44 -7.80 -6.84
CA CYS A 92 5.71 -8.42 -7.25
C CYS A 92 5.87 -8.59 -8.77
N GLU A 93 4.77 -8.64 -9.53
CA GLU A 93 4.76 -8.88 -10.97
C GLU A 93 4.82 -7.57 -11.78
N VAL A 94 4.50 -6.44 -11.14
CA VAL A 94 4.37 -5.15 -11.84
C VAL A 94 5.66 -4.74 -12.53
N ARG A 95 6.81 -4.88 -11.87
CA ARG A 95 8.10 -4.47 -12.45
C ARG A 95 8.41 -5.26 -13.72
N ASP A 96 8.34 -6.58 -13.62
CA ASP A 96 8.68 -7.48 -14.71
C ASP A 96 7.72 -7.27 -15.89
N HIS A 97 6.42 -7.11 -15.61
CA HIS A 97 5.44 -6.79 -16.63
C HIS A 97 5.68 -5.41 -17.28
N GLU A 98 5.94 -4.36 -16.50
CA GLU A 98 6.17 -3.02 -17.03
C GLU A 98 7.41 -2.98 -17.92
N GLU A 99 8.46 -3.72 -17.57
CA GLU A 99 9.61 -3.89 -18.43
C GLU A 99 9.16 -4.49 -19.77
N MET A 100 8.34 -5.55 -19.75
CA MET A 100 7.93 -6.40 -20.88
C MET A 100 6.59 -6.07 -21.54
N CYS A 101 6.00 -4.91 -21.25
CA CYS A 101 4.65 -4.61 -21.72
C CYS A 101 4.61 -4.33 -23.23
N ASP A 102 3.71 -5.01 -23.96
CA ASP A 102 3.44 -4.77 -25.39
C ASP A 102 3.06 -3.32 -25.71
N TYR A 103 2.48 -2.63 -24.73
CA TYR A 103 2.00 -1.25 -24.84
C TYR A 103 2.99 -0.22 -24.30
N LYS A 104 4.20 -0.64 -23.92
CA LYS A 104 5.29 0.25 -23.55
C LYS A 104 5.72 1.06 -24.75
N ASN A 105 5.90 2.37 -24.55
CA ASN A 105 6.44 3.24 -25.58
C ASN A 105 7.94 2.98 -25.75
N ILE A 106 8.36 2.76 -26.99
CA ILE A 106 9.74 2.53 -27.38
C ILE A 106 10.11 3.36 -28.62
N ILE A 107 11.41 3.49 -28.83
CA ILE A 107 12.01 4.19 -29.96
C ILE A 107 12.64 3.14 -30.87
N CYS A 108 12.65 3.38 -32.18
CA CYS A 108 13.31 2.47 -33.11
C CYS A 108 14.79 2.24 -32.72
N PRO A 109 15.29 0.99 -32.71
CA PRO A 109 16.70 0.69 -32.49
C PRO A 109 17.66 1.42 -33.44
N LEU A 110 17.23 1.63 -34.67
CA LEU A 110 17.99 2.32 -35.71
C LEU A 110 17.96 3.85 -35.58
N SER A 111 17.24 4.38 -34.58
CA SER A 111 17.35 5.79 -34.19
C SER A 111 18.69 6.13 -33.53
N TYR A 112 19.43 5.13 -33.05
CA TYR A 112 20.74 5.33 -32.43
C TYR A 112 21.85 5.32 -33.50
N PRO A 113 22.66 6.39 -33.62
CA PRO A 113 23.71 6.48 -34.64
C PRO A 113 24.72 5.33 -34.60
N THR A 114 24.98 4.77 -33.40
CA THR A 114 25.87 3.62 -33.18
C THR A 114 25.40 2.35 -33.87
N PHE A 115 24.09 2.14 -33.98
CA PHE A 115 23.50 1.00 -34.67
C PHE A 115 23.24 1.26 -36.15
N ASN A 116 23.06 2.53 -36.53
CA ASN A 116 22.84 2.94 -37.91
C ASN A 116 24.11 2.82 -38.77
N ALA A 117 25.29 3.07 -38.19
CA ALA A 117 26.57 3.09 -38.91
C ALA A 117 26.98 1.76 -39.57
N GLN A 118 26.33 0.63 -39.23
CA GLN A 118 26.59 -0.68 -39.81
C GLN A 118 25.91 -0.89 -41.18
N TYR A 119 24.82 -0.17 -41.44
CA TYR A 119 24.10 -0.24 -42.70
C TYR A 119 24.56 0.94 -43.55
N GLU A 120 24.73 0.76 -44.87
CA GLU A 120 25.03 1.86 -45.82
C GLU A 120 23.81 2.80 -45.99
N CYS A 121 23.15 3.15 -44.89
CA CYS A 121 22.13 4.16 -44.82
C CYS A 121 22.82 5.52 -44.66
N ASP A 122 22.36 6.52 -45.42
CA ASP A 122 22.88 7.89 -45.35
C ASP A 122 22.88 8.35 -43.87
N PRO A 123 24.00 8.89 -43.32
CA PRO A 123 24.06 9.39 -41.94
C PRO A 123 23.01 10.45 -41.60
N THR A 124 22.32 11.01 -42.61
CA THR A 124 21.21 11.95 -42.48
C THR A 124 19.83 11.30 -42.34
N ASP A 125 19.69 9.98 -42.52
CA ASP A 125 18.43 9.22 -42.52
C ASP A 125 18.24 8.42 -41.22
N ILE A 126 18.31 9.11 -40.08
CA ILE A 126 18.09 8.51 -38.76
C ILE A 126 16.59 8.29 -38.58
N CYS A 127 16.18 7.07 -38.24
CA CYS A 127 14.78 6.77 -37.99
C CYS A 127 14.25 7.58 -36.80
N GLU A 128 13.16 8.33 -36.97
CA GLU A 128 12.52 9.11 -35.89
C GLU A 128 11.34 8.38 -35.23
N TRP A 129 11.10 7.12 -35.58
CA TRP A 129 9.91 6.39 -35.15
C TRP A 129 9.87 6.18 -33.63
N LYS A 130 8.70 6.47 -33.06
CA LYS A 130 8.34 6.23 -31.66
C LYS A 130 6.93 5.64 -31.64
N GLY A 131 6.74 4.56 -30.91
CA GLY A 131 5.45 3.88 -30.85
C GLY A 131 5.38 2.87 -29.72
N ILE A 132 4.30 2.09 -29.69
CA ILE A 132 4.16 0.98 -28.74
C ILE A 132 4.99 -0.22 -29.20
N ASN A 133 5.47 -1.02 -28.25
CA ASN A 133 6.33 -2.17 -28.50
C ASN A 133 5.73 -3.15 -29.53
N LYS A 134 4.43 -3.41 -29.42
CA LYS A 134 3.68 -4.27 -30.36
C LYS A 134 3.85 -3.89 -31.84
N ASP A 135 4.05 -2.61 -32.14
CA ASP A 135 4.10 -2.10 -33.51
C ASP A 135 5.54 -2.02 -34.07
N LEU A 136 6.56 -2.26 -33.24
CA LEU A 136 7.96 -2.10 -33.62
C LEU A 136 8.37 -3.01 -34.78
N ILE A 137 7.99 -4.28 -34.73
CA ILE A 137 8.40 -5.25 -35.75
C ILE A 137 7.73 -4.91 -37.08
N GLN A 138 6.48 -4.48 -37.04
CA GLN A 138 5.78 -4.02 -38.23
C GLN A 138 6.44 -2.76 -38.81
N HIS A 139 6.87 -1.83 -37.95
CA HIS A 139 7.65 -0.68 -38.37
C HIS A 139 8.98 -1.08 -39.02
N ILE A 140 9.77 -1.97 -38.40
CA ILE A 140 11.05 -2.43 -38.97
C ILE A 140 10.83 -3.10 -40.33
N ARG A 141 9.83 -3.98 -40.46
CA ARG A 141 9.49 -4.63 -41.74
C ARG A 141 9.11 -3.64 -42.85
N ASN A 142 8.42 -2.55 -42.50
CA ASN A 142 7.92 -1.59 -43.48
C ASN A 142 8.94 -0.50 -43.85
N SER A 143 9.68 -0.01 -42.86
CA SER A 143 10.57 1.15 -42.99
C SER A 143 12.04 0.76 -43.11
N HIS A 144 12.42 -0.44 -42.66
CA HIS A 144 13.79 -0.94 -42.65
C HIS A 144 13.88 -2.35 -43.25
N SER A 145 13.08 -2.65 -44.28
CA SER A 145 13.09 -3.95 -44.97
C SER A 145 14.47 -4.37 -45.47
N ASN A 146 15.31 -3.39 -45.83
CA ASN A 146 16.67 -3.62 -46.34
C ASN A 146 17.65 -4.06 -45.24
N CYS A 147 17.31 -3.86 -43.96
CA CYS A 147 18.10 -4.27 -42.81
C CYS A 147 17.71 -5.66 -42.30
N VAL A 148 16.63 -6.27 -42.83
CA VAL A 148 16.12 -7.57 -42.41
C VAL A 148 16.61 -8.66 -43.36
N SER A 149 17.39 -9.61 -42.83
CA SER A 149 17.87 -10.76 -43.59
C SER A 149 16.90 -11.94 -43.51
N ASN A 150 16.59 -12.57 -44.65
CA ASN A 150 15.73 -13.76 -44.76
C ASN A 150 16.49 -15.10 -44.58
N SER A 151 17.72 -15.03 -44.11
CA SER A 151 18.65 -16.14 -43.92
C SER A 151 19.29 -16.04 -42.53
N ASN A 152 19.91 -17.13 -42.05
CA ASN A 152 20.65 -17.19 -40.77
C ASN A 152 21.91 -16.27 -40.75
N GLU A 153 21.99 -15.27 -41.62
CA GLU A 153 23.24 -14.77 -42.15
C GLU A 153 23.80 -13.52 -41.44
N LEU A 154 25.02 -13.75 -40.91
CA LEU A 154 26.29 -13.07 -41.21
C LEU A 154 26.42 -11.59 -40.80
N ALA A 155 26.70 -11.35 -39.51
CA ALA A 155 27.44 -10.15 -39.11
C ALA A 155 28.91 -10.30 -39.51
N ILE A 156 29.46 -9.33 -40.24
CA ILE A 156 30.90 -9.22 -40.45
C ILE A 156 31.50 -8.39 -39.32
N LEU A 157 32.42 -9.00 -38.56
CA LEU A 157 33.23 -8.33 -37.55
C LEU A 157 34.62 -8.07 -38.11
N SER A 158 35.09 -6.82 -37.98
CA SER A 158 36.44 -6.41 -38.36
C SER A 158 37.14 -6.02 -37.06
N LEU A 159 37.87 -6.97 -36.47
CA LEU A 159 38.46 -6.82 -35.14
C LEU A 159 39.41 -5.61 -35.07
N ASP A 160 40.12 -5.29 -36.15
CA ASP A 160 41.07 -4.18 -36.18
C ASP A 160 40.43 -2.80 -36.30
N GLU A 161 39.29 -2.68 -36.99
CA GLU A 161 38.53 -1.43 -37.06
C GLU A 161 37.68 -1.24 -35.80
N ASP A 162 37.10 -2.34 -35.31
CA ASP A 162 36.25 -2.32 -34.14
C ASP A 162 37.04 -2.05 -32.84
N MET A 163 38.31 -2.45 -32.75
CA MET A 163 39.21 -2.10 -31.62
C MET A 163 39.65 -0.63 -31.62
N ARG A 164 39.55 0.09 -32.75
CA ARG A 164 39.97 1.51 -32.88
C ARG A 164 38.86 2.50 -32.54
N ASN A 165 37.59 2.08 -32.62
CA ASN A 165 36.42 2.91 -32.33
C ASN A 165 35.85 2.58 -30.94
N ASP A 166 35.53 3.60 -30.15
CA ASP A 166 35.04 3.42 -28.77
C ASP A 166 33.57 2.91 -28.70
N GLU A 167 32.84 2.81 -29.83
CA GLU A 167 31.41 2.41 -29.86
C GLU A 167 31.05 1.48 -31.06
N CYS A 168 31.69 0.32 -31.19
CA CYS A 168 31.37 -0.68 -32.24
C CYS A 168 30.24 -1.65 -31.86
N ASN A 169 29.09 -1.13 -31.48
CA ASN A 169 27.91 -1.96 -31.23
C ASN A 169 27.22 -2.29 -32.56
N LYS A 170 26.84 -3.56 -32.73
CA LYS A 170 26.21 -4.05 -33.97
C LYS A 170 24.83 -4.61 -33.67
N ILE A 171 23.87 -4.38 -34.56
CA ILE A 171 22.51 -4.92 -34.46
C ILE A 171 22.14 -5.59 -35.77
N LEU A 172 21.59 -6.79 -35.69
CA LEU A 172 21.15 -7.58 -36.84
C LEU A 172 19.68 -7.93 -36.69
N PHE A 173 18.92 -7.76 -37.77
CA PHE A 173 17.53 -8.17 -37.85
C PHE A 173 17.42 -9.35 -38.81
N PHE A 174 16.82 -10.45 -38.36
CA PHE A 174 16.71 -11.65 -39.19
C PHE A 174 15.44 -12.43 -38.87
N GLU A 175 14.93 -13.19 -39.84
CA GLU A 175 13.72 -14.00 -39.69
C GLU A 175 14.02 -15.48 -39.94
N VAL A 176 13.70 -16.34 -38.97
CA VAL A 176 13.93 -17.80 -39.02
C VAL A 176 12.61 -18.51 -38.78
N ASP A 177 12.18 -19.34 -39.73
CA ASP A 177 10.93 -20.13 -39.65
C ASP A 177 9.69 -19.29 -39.29
N GLY A 178 9.62 -18.04 -39.77
CA GLY A 178 8.54 -17.08 -39.51
C GLY A 178 8.63 -16.36 -38.16
N ILE A 179 9.74 -16.52 -37.43
CA ILE A 179 10.01 -15.83 -36.15
C ILE A 179 11.03 -14.73 -36.40
N PHE A 180 10.64 -13.50 -36.06
CA PHE A 180 11.52 -12.34 -36.14
C PHE A 180 12.47 -12.32 -34.93
N ALA A 181 13.76 -12.13 -35.20
CA ALA A 181 14.81 -12.09 -34.20
C ALA A 181 15.75 -10.89 -34.39
N ILE A 182 16.28 -10.39 -33.28
CA ILE A 182 17.26 -9.32 -33.22
C ILE A 182 18.50 -9.82 -32.49
N ALA A 183 19.66 -9.83 -33.13
CA ALA A 183 20.94 -10.07 -32.45
C ALA A 183 21.63 -8.73 -32.18
N VAL A 184 22.02 -8.49 -30.92
CA VAL A 184 22.75 -7.29 -30.51
C VAL A 184 24.12 -7.70 -29.98
N LEU A 185 25.16 -7.07 -30.52
CA LEU A 185 26.57 -7.27 -30.19
C LEU A 185 27.10 -5.98 -29.56
N TYR A 186 27.61 -6.08 -28.33
CA TYR A 186 28.21 -4.95 -27.61
C TYR A 186 29.69 -5.19 -27.36
N TYR A 187 30.52 -4.23 -27.76
CA TYR A 187 31.96 -4.30 -27.54
C TYR A 187 32.35 -3.66 -26.20
N PHE A 188 33.12 -4.37 -25.37
CA PHE A 188 33.66 -3.83 -24.12
C PHE A 188 35.18 -3.75 -24.17
N LYS A 189 35.69 -2.55 -24.48
CA LYS A 189 37.13 -2.26 -24.58
C LYS A 189 37.95 -2.67 -23.35
N ASN A 190 37.42 -2.47 -22.14
CA ASN A 190 38.13 -2.80 -20.89
C ASN A 190 38.41 -4.30 -20.71
N PHE A 191 37.63 -5.16 -21.37
CA PHE A 191 37.71 -6.62 -21.24
C PHE A 191 38.07 -7.30 -22.57
N GLU A 192 38.24 -6.51 -23.64
CA GLU A 192 38.48 -7.00 -25.01
C GLU A 192 37.53 -8.16 -25.40
N CYS A 193 36.23 -8.00 -25.11
CA CYS A 193 35.23 -9.01 -25.41
C CYS A 193 33.95 -8.40 -26.00
N TYR A 194 33.24 -9.21 -26.79
CA TYR A 194 31.88 -8.90 -27.23
C TYR A 194 30.86 -9.63 -26.36
N TYR A 195 29.76 -8.97 -26.02
CA TYR A 195 28.58 -9.63 -25.48
C TYR A 195 27.53 -9.73 -26.56
N CYS A 196 27.10 -10.95 -26.85
CA CYS A 196 26.05 -11.23 -27.81
C CYS A 196 24.74 -11.62 -27.12
N ASN A 197 23.65 -10.98 -27.51
CA ASN A 197 22.31 -11.36 -27.06
C ASN A 197 21.35 -11.46 -28.25
N VAL A 198 20.54 -12.52 -28.28
CA VAL A 198 19.55 -12.77 -29.34
C VAL A 198 18.16 -12.64 -28.74
N LEU A 199 17.38 -11.69 -29.26
CA LEU A 199 16.01 -11.38 -28.85
C LEU A 199 15.05 -11.95 -29.89
N ILE A 200 13.93 -12.55 -29.48
CA ILE A 200 12.89 -13.04 -30.40
C ILE A 200 11.53 -12.40 -30.11
N ASP A 201 10.69 -12.28 -31.14
CA ASP A 201 9.29 -11.86 -31.02
C ASP A 201 8.42 -12.98 -30.43
N SER A 202 8.58 -13.23 -29.13
CA SER A 202 7.81 -14.23 -28.43
C SER A 202 7.67 -13.91 -26.95
N SER A 203 6.70 -14.55 -26.28
CA SER A 203 6.54 -14.38 -24.83
C SER A 203 7.73 -14.95 -24.07
N PHE A 204 8.02 -14.46 -22.86
CA PHE A 204 9.10 -15.00 -22.02
C PHE A 204 8.96 -16.52 -21.77
N LYS A 205 7.72 -16.99 -21.57
CA LYS A 205 7.44 -18.42 -21.35
C LYS A 205 7.77 -19.24 -22.59
N ASP A 206 7.49 -18.69 -23.78
CA ASP A 206 7.83 -19.35 -25.03
C ASP A 206 9.32 -19.29 -25.34
N CYS A 207 10.02 -18.20 -24.97
CA CYS A 207 11.47 -18.05 -25.12
C CYS A 207 12.27 -19.16 -24.43
N GLU A 208 11.76 -19.74 -23.33
CA GLU A 208 12.39 -20.91 -22.68
C GLU A 208 12.48 -22.15 -23.59
N LEU A 209 11.68 -22.19 -24.65
CA LEU A 209 11.69 -23.25 -25.66
C LEU A 209 12.66 -22.96 -26.80
N PHE A 210 13.31 -21.80 -26.83
CA PHE A 210 14.20 -21.39 -27.91
C PHE A 210 15.65 -21.28 -27.44
N TYR A 211 16.56 -21.63 -28.33
CA TYR A 211 18.00 -21.50 -28.15
C TYR A 211 18.64 -21.15 -29.47
N TYR A 212 19.84 -20.58 -29.43
CA TYR A 212 20.62 -20.29 -30.62
C TYR A 212 22.02 -20.90 -30.56
N ASP A 213 22.47 -21.39 -31.70
CA ASP A 213 23.86 -21.72 -31.94
C ASP A 213 24.51 -20.54 -32.67
N LEU A 214 25.66 -20.09 -32.17
CA LEU A 214 26.47 -19.09 -32.84
C LEU A 214 27.63 -19.79 -33.56
N GLU A 215 27.65 -19.65 -34.89
CA GLU A 215 28.74 -20.16 -35.73
C GLU A 215 29.63 -19.00 -36.15
N ILE A 216 30.91 -19.05 -35.76
CA ILE A 216 31.93 -18.05 -36.12
C ILE A 216 32.77 -18.64 -37.25
N LEU A 217 32.65 -18.04 -38.42
CA LEU A 217 33.36 -18.43 -39.64
C LEU A 217 34.54 -17.50 -39.90
N ASP A 218 35.65 -18.11 -40.32
CA ASP A 218 36.78 -17.41 -40.91
C ASP A 218 36.43 -16.87 -42.32
N ILE A 219 37.14 -15.85 -42.81
CA ILE A 219 37.00 -15.27 -44.16
C ILE A 219 37.09 -16.31 -45.29
N THR A 220 37.74 -17.44 -45.03
CA THR A 220 37.88 -18.55 -45.97
C THR A 220 36.70 -19.55 -45.94
N ASN A 221 35.77 -19.41 -44.98
CA ASN A 221 34.72 -20.36 -44.62
C ASN A 221 35.22 -21.80 -44.33
N LYS A 222 36.53 -21.98 -44.09
CA LYS A 222 37.14 -23.31 -43.86
C LYS A 222 37.32 -23.65 -42.38
N ARG A 223 37.27 -22.65 -41.50
CA ARG A 223 37.33 -22.81 -40.04
C ARG A 223 36.04 -22.26 -39.45
N CYS A 224 35.42 -23.05 -38.59
CA CYS A 224 34.17 -22.72 -37.91
C CYS A 224 34.31 -23.03 -36.43
N LEU A 225 33.98 -22.06 -35.58
CA LEU A 225 33.77 -22.25 -34.14
C LEU A 225 32.27 -22.21 -33.87
N ILE A 226 31.73 -23.29 -33.30
CA ILE A 226 30.31 -23.37 -32.96
C ILE A 226 30.17 -23.24 -31.46
N LEU A 227 29.37 -22.27 -31.01
CA LEU A 227 28.97 -22.08 -29.63
C LEU A 227 27.48 -22.43 -29.52
N PRO A 228 27.13 -23.69 -29.18
CA PRO A 228 25.76 -24.16 -29.24
C PRO A 228 24.97 -23.91 -27.96
N GLY A 229 23.64 -23.91 -28.08
CA GLY A 229 22.70 -24.02 -26.95
C GLY A 229 22.56 -22.78 -26.09
N ASN A 230 22.82 -21.59 -26.65
CA ASN A 230 22.67 -20.34 -25.93
C ASN A 230 21.21 -19.95 -25.81
N LYS A 231 20.81 -19.37 -24.68
CA LYS A 231 19.42 -18.94 -24.48
C LYS A 231 19.12 -17.69 -25.31
N VAL A 232 17.93 -17.66 -25.90
CA VAL A 232 17.37 -16.41 -26.44
C VAL A 232 16.61 -15.66 -25.34
N ASP A 233 16.39 -14.38 -25.56
CA ASP A 233 15.59 -13.53 -24.70
C ASP A 233 14.37 -12.99 -25.48
N SER A 234 13.41 -12.41 -24.78
CA SER A 234 12.25 -11.81 -25.44
C SER A 234 12.58 -10.40 -25.91
N LEU A 235 12.15 -10.07 -27.14
CA LEU A 235 12.15 -8.72 -27.69
C LEU A 235 11.18 -7.81 -26.91
N LEU A 236 10.18 -8.41 -26.25
CA LEU A 236 9.26 -7.73 -25.36
C LEU A 236 9.99 -7.35 -24.07
N GLY A 237 10.59 -6.16 -24.04
CA GLY A 237 10.72 -5.43 -22.78
C GLY A 237 12.05 -4.86 -22.37
N ARG A 238 13.11 -5.04 -23.14
CA ARG A 238 14.40 -4.43 -22.81
C ARG A 238 14.67 -3.21 -23.65
N ASN A 239 15.15 -2.16 -22.99
CA ASN A 239 15.99 -1.18 -23.68
C ASN A 239 17.18 -1.97 -24.22
N LEU A 240 17.52 -1.80 -25.50
CA LEU A 240 18.58 -2.58 -26.14
C LEU A 240 19.94 -2.44 -25.46
N THR A 241 20.11 -1.43 -24.59
CA THR A 241 21.25 -1.25 -23.68
C THR A 241 21.47 -2.47 -22.79
N ILE A 242 22.39 -3.35 -23.21
CA ILE A 242 22.81 -4.53 -22.46
C ILE A 242 23.45 -4.09 -21.13
N LYS A 243 22.87 -4.55 -20.01
CA LYS A 243 23.58 -4.60 -18.73
C LYS A 243 24.59 -5.77 -18.80
N LYS A 244 25.86 -5.49 -18.47
CA LYS A 244 27.09 -6.33 -18.47
C LYS A 244 27.04 -7.85 -18.13
N LYS A 245 25.89 -8.47 -17.82
CA LYS A 245 25.81 -9.81 -17.20
C LYS A 245 24.89 -10.83 -17.87
N ILE A 246 24.28 -10.56 -19.02
CA ILE A 246 23.18 -11.39 -19.54
C ILE A 246 23.46 -12.04 -20.92
N GLY A 247 24.48 -11.59 -21.66
CA GLY A 247 24.81 -12.13 -23.00
C GLY A 247 25.90 -13.20 -23.01
N LEU A 248 26.01 -13.92 -24.13
CA LEU A 248 27.15 -14.80 -24.44
C LEU A 248 28.40 -13.95 -24.58
N GLU A 249 29.41 -14.25 -23.76
CA GLU A 249 30.72 -13.59 -23.82
C GLU A 249 31.58 -14.22 -24.92
N LEU A 250 32.06 -13.36 -25.81
CA LEU A 250 32.93 -13.68 -26.91
C LEU A 250 34.30 -13.04 -26.64
N ASP A 251 35.18 -13.83 -26.04
CA ASP A 251 36.56 -13.44 -25.80
C ASP A 251 37.32 -13.30 -27.12
N ILE A 252 37.80 -12.09 -27.41
CA ILE A 252 38.47 -11.79 -28.68
C ILE A 252 39.82 -12.53 -28.79
N GLU A 253 40.56 -12.71 -27.69
CA GLU A 253 41.83 -13.44 -27.73
C GLU A 253 41.61 -14.91 -28.07
N MET A 254 40.60 -15.54 -27.45
CA MET A 254 40.23 -16.93 -27.77
C MET A 254 39.87 -17.07 -29.25
N ILE A 255 39.09 -16.14 -29.78
CA ILE A 255 38.66 -16.16 -31.18
C ILE A 255 39.85 -15.92 -32.12
N LYS A 256 40.74 -14.97 -31.81
CA LYS A 256 41.99 -14.71 -32.56
C LYS A 256 42.91 -15.93 -32.60
N GLN A 257 43.06 -16.63 -31.49
CA GLN A 257 43.86 -17.86 -31.41
C GLN A 257 43.30 -18.99 -32.30
N PHE A 258 41.98 -19.07 -32.43
CA PHE A 258 41.31 -20.09 -33.23
C PHE A 258 41.38 -19.81 -34.74
N LEU A 259 41.24 -18.54 -35.14
CA LEU A 259 41.11 -18.18 -36.57
C LEU A 259 42.46 -18.04 -37.31
N LYS A 260 43.60 -17.88 -36.60
CA LYS A 260 44.99 -17.89 -37.12
C LYS A 260 45.19 -17.24 -38.51
N LYS A 261 45.04 -15.91 -38.58
CA LYS A 261 45.54 -14.93 -39.60
C LYS A 261 44.48 -14.06 -40.31
N SER A 262 43.30 -13.88 -39.75
CA SER A 262 42.29 -12.97 -40.29
C SER A 262 41.66 -12.17 -39.17
N ASP A 263 41.66 -10.85 -39.33
CA ASP A 263 40.99 -9.91 -38.42
C ASP A 263 39.51 -9.73 -38.79
N ILE A 264 39.08 -10.35 -39.90
CA ILE A 264 37.71 -10.35 -40.39
C ILE A 264 37.06 -11.71 -40.12
N MET A 265 35.89 -11.68 -39.48
CA MET A 265 35.14 -12.86 -39.08
C MET A 265 33.68 -12.70 -39.44
N THR A 266 32.99 -13.80 -39.66
CA THR A 266 31.56 -13.79 -39.97
C THR A 266 30.76 -14.58 -38.95
N LEU A 267 29.73 -13.98 -38.37
CA LEU A 267 28.87 -14.57 -37.35
C LEU A 267 27.55 -15.04 -37.96
N SER A 268 27.25 -16.33 -37.90
CA SER A 268 25.94 -16.87 -38.27
C SER A 268 25.16 -17.31 -37.03
N PHE A 269 23.88 -16.95 -36.99
CA PHE A 269 22.98 -17.23 -35.89
C PHE A 269 21.95 -18.26 -36.32
N LYS A 270 21.90 -19.40 -35.63
CA LYS A 270 20.91 -20.45 -35.88
C LYS A 270 19.99 -20.60 -34.69
N VAL A 271 18.79 -20.04 -34.80
CA VAL A 271 17.74 -20.14 -33.76
C VAL A 271 16.96 -21.42 -33.95
N MET A 272 16.75 -22.17 -32.88
CA MET A 272 16.06 -23.45 -32.87
C MET A 272 15.02 -23.50 -31.75
N LYS A 273 13.92 -24.22 -32.00
CA LYS A 273 12.85 -24.46 -31.02
C LYS A 273 12.90 -25.90 -30.51
N VAL A 274 12.94 -26.10 -29.19
CA VAL A 274 12.76 -27.41 -28.56
C VAL A 274 11.27 -27.74 -28.50
N PHE A 275 10.89 -28.88 -29.07
CA PHE A 275 9.61 -29.50 -28.77
C PHE A 275 9.76 -30.35 -27.50
N LYS A 276 9.51 -29.76 -26.33
CA LYS A 276 9.35 -30.54 -25.10
C LYS A 276 7.95 -31.12 -25.06
N ASP A 277 7.81 -32.40 -24.71
CA ASP A 277 6.52 -33.01 -24.42
C ASP A 277 5.82 -32.20 -23.30
N LYS A 278 4.53 -31.91 -23.52
CA LYS A 278 3.68 -30.98 -22.74
C LYS A 278 3.53 -31.29 -21.24
N THR A 279 4.20 -32.30 -20.72
CA THR A 279 3.96 -32.87 -19.37
C THR A 279 4.82 -32.27 -18.27
N GLU A 280 5.90 -31.53 -18.56
CA GLU A 280 6.81 -31.01 -17.51
C GLU A 280 6.59 -29.56 -17.09
N TYR A 281 5.87 -28.74 -17.86
CA TYR A 281 5.64 -27.32 -17.52
C TYR A 281 4.45 -27.09 -16.57
N LEU A 282 3.52 -28.05 -16.47
CA LEU A 282 2.29 -27.89 -15.69
C LEU A 282 2.44 -28.18 -14.17
N ILE A 283 3.65 -28.48 -13.66
CA ILE A 283 3.85 -28.92 -12.27
C ILE A 283 4.56 -27.87 -11.38
N LYS A 284 4.91 -26.66 -11.87
CA LYS A 284 5.62 -25.67 -11.03
C LYS A 284 4.89 -24.38 -10.65
N GLU A 285 3.64 -24.15 -11.06
CA GLU A 285 2.89 -22.94 -10.65
C GLU A 285 1.52 -23.25 -10.02
N ALA A 286 1.41 -24.35 -9.29
CA ALA A 286 0.23 -24.67 -8.47
C ALA A 286 0.63 -25.16 -7.07
N SER A 287 1.43 -24.38 -6.36
CA SER A 287 1.67 -24.63 -4.93
C SER A 287 2.18 -23.39 -4.20
N HIS A 288 1.37 -22.33 -4.17
CA HIS A 288 1.40 -21.37 -3.05
C HIS A 288 0.01 -20.75 -2.86
N GLU A 289 -1.00 -21.62 -2.77
CA GLU A 289 -2.14 -21.32 -1.91
C GLU A 289 -1.72 -21.64 -0.47
N SER A 290 -1.49 -20.58 0.29
CA SER A 290 -1.93 -20.60 1.68
C SER A 290 -2.70 -19.31 1.88
N ASP A 291 -4.02 -19.44 1.98
CA ASP A 291 -4.90 -18.49 2.64
C ASP A 291 -4.37 -18.24 4.06
N LYS A 292 -3.37 -17.35 4.17
CA LYS A 292 -3.02 -16.77 5.45
C LYS A 292 -4.02 -15.65 5.66
N GLU A 293 -4.93 -15.87 6.59
CA GLU A 293 -5.77 -14.84 7.18
C GLU A 293 -4.97 -13.53 7.30
N THR A 294 -5.57 -12.46 6.79
CA THR A 294 -5.11 -11.07 6.70
C THR A 294 -4.77 -10.47 8.07
N LEU A 295 -3.72 -10.97 8.70
CA LEU A 295 -3.03 -10.31 9.80
C LEU A 295 -1.70 -9.85 9.25
N ILE A 296 -1.70 -8.64 8.68
CA ILE A 296 -0.49 -7.97 8.19
C ILE A 296 0.34 -7.61 9.45
N PRO A 297 1.49 -8.29 9.72
CA PRO A 297 2.15 -8.17 11.03
C PRO A 297 2.70 -6.76 11.32
N ASP A 298 3.01 -6.01 10.25
CA ASP A 298 3.74 -4.74 10.33
C ASP A 298 2.84 -3.48 10.26
N VAL A 299 1.51 -3.63 10.33
CA VAL A 299 0.59 -2.48 10.47
C VAL A 299 0.27 -2.17 11.93
N ASN A 300 1.04 -2.69 12.87
CA ASN A 300 0.84 -2.46 14.30
C ASN A 300 1.79 -1.39 14.83
N CYS A 301 1.24 -0.43 15.56
CA CYS A 301 1.95 0.52 16.40
C CYS A 301 2.59 -0.22 17.59
N PRO A 302 3.73 0.26 18.14
CA PRO A 302 4.34 -0.30 19.35
C PRO A 302 3.41 -0.45 20.56
N CYS A 303 2.31 0.31 20.64
CA CYS A 303 1.31 0.16 21.70
C CYS A 303 0.38 -1.06 21.54
N GLY A 304 0.51 -1.82 20.44
CA GLY A 304 -0.39 -2.92 20.10
C GLY A 304 -1.66 -2.50 19.38
N GLY A 305 -1.86 -1.20 19.13
CA GLY A 305 -2.91 -0.69 18.24
C GLY A 305 -2.50 -0.73 16.77
N TYR A 306 -3.46 -0.67 15.86
CA TYR A 306 -3.20 -0.60 14.42
C TYR A 306 -2.71 0.81 13.99
N LEU A 307 -1.94 0.87 12.90
CA LEU A 307 -1.49 2.11 12.25
C LEU A 307 -2.60 2.62 11.33
N PHE A 308 -3.18 3.77 11.67
CA PHE A 308 -4.20 4.45 10.90
C PHE A 308 -3.86 5.91 10.68
N PHE A 309 -4.46 6.50 9.65
CA PHE A 309 -4.35 7.92 9.39
C PHE A 309 -4.82 8.74 10.61
N PRO A 310 -4.04 9.74 11.07
CA PRO A 310 -2.70 10.11 10.59
C PRO A 310 -1.59 9.19 11.15
N VAL A 311 -0.82 8.57 10.26
CA VAL A 311 0.36 7.77 10.63
C VAL A 311 1.58 8.68 10.78
N ASN A 312 2.15 8.72 11.98
CA ASN A 312 3.30 9.56 12.29
C ASN A 312 4.60 8.80 12.11
N ILE A 313 5.64 9.46 11.62
CA ILE A 313 6.96 8.85 11.40
C ILE A 313 8.04 9.59 12.19
N CYS A 314 8.94 8.84 12.83
CA CYS A 314 10.06 9.42 13.57
C CYS A 314 11.25 9.75 12.66
N LYS A 315 12.22 10.52 13.15
CA LYS A 315 13.46 10.87 12.41
C LYS A 315 14.29 9.65 11.96
N ASN A 316 14.06 8.49 12.56
CA ASN A 316 14.69 7.22 12.18
C ASN A 316 13.75 6.32 11.35
N GLY A 317 12.61 6.83 10.88
CA GLY A 317 11.70 6.09 9.97
C GLY A 317 10.66 5.19 10.63
N HIS A 318 10.56 5.15 11.96
CA HIS A 318 9.55 4.31 12.63
C HIS A 318 8.16 4.95 12.61
N ASN A 319 7.16 4.17 12.17
CA ASN A 319 5.76 4.57 12.15
C ASN A 319 5.09 4.42 13.53
N CYS A 320 4.13 5.29 13.83
CA CYS A 320 3.46 5.44 15.11
C CYS A 320 2.04 6.00 14.93
N CYS A 321 1.06 5.51 15.71
CA CYS A 321 -0.28 6.08 15.70
C CYS A 321 -0.32 7.47 16.39
N GLU A 322 -1.40 8.21 16.15
CA GLU A 322 -1.59 9.56 16.70
C GLU A 322 -1.60 9.60 18.23
N VAL A 323 -2.31 8.65 18.86
CA VAL A 323 -2.38 8.54 20.33
C VAL A 323 -0.97 8.45 20.92
N CYS A 324 -0.13 7.58 20.37
CA CYS A 324 1.23 7.39 20.89
C CYS A 324 2.13 8.60 20.68
N LYS A 325 1.94 9.37 19.60
CA LYS A 325 2.65 10.64 19.40
C LYS A 325 2.25 11.66 20.45
N PHE A 326 0.94 11.79 20.73
CA PHE A 326 0.43 12.75 21.71
C PHE A 326 0.84 12.38 23.14
N THR A 327 0.65 11.12 23.55
CA THR A 327 0.93 10.66 24.92
C THR A 327 2.42 10.70 25.25
N ASN A 328 3.29 10.38 24.29
CA ASN A 328 4.72 10.24 24.58
C ASN A 328 5.59 11.38 24.06
N GLY A 329 5.20 12.06 22.97
CA GLY A 329 6.03 13.06 22.31
C GLY A 329 7.29 12.53 21.58
N PHE A 330 7.68 11.27 21.79
CA PHE A 330 8.83 10.62 21.16
C PHE A 330 8.53 9.17 20.74
N CYS A 331 9.32 8.67 19.79
CA CYS A 331 9.21 7.30 19.28
C CYS A 331 9.55 6.28 20.38
N GLN A 332 8.65 5.31 20.62
CA GLN A 332 8.88 4.31 21.66
C GLN A 332 10.00 3.32 21.33
N LYS A 333 10.28 3.08 20.04
CA LYS A 333 11.33 2.15 19.59
C LYS A 333 12.74 2.73 19.72
N CYS A 334 12.93 4.00 19.33
CA CYS A 334 14.27 4.60 19.21
C CYS A 334 14.46 5.92 19.95
N LYS A 335 13.43 6.39 20.66
CA LYS A 335 13.44 7.61 21.50
C LYS A 335 13.71 8.92 20.76
N THR A 336 13.73 8.92 19.43
CA THR A 336 13.82 10.14 18.62
C THR A 336 12.47 10.85 18.46
N GLY A 337 12.50 12.17 18.26
CA GLY A 337 11.31 12.97 17.93
C GLY A 337 10.68 12.60 16.58
N PHE A 338 9.46 13.10 16.37
CA PHE A 338 8.68 12.88 15.15
C PHE A 338 8.98 13.91 14.05
N MET A 339 8.88 13.49 12.80
CA MET A 339 8.93 14.38 11.62
C MET A 339 7.67 15.27 11.57
N LYS A 340 7.76 16.39 10.84
CA LYS A 340 6.61 17.27 10.63
C LYS A 340 5.56 16.64 9.71
N LYS A 341 6.01 16.04 8.60
CA LYS A 341 5.15 15.36 7.62
C LYS A 341 4.74 13.99 8.17
N THR A 342 3.45 13.66 8.04
CA THR A 342 2.91 12.33 8.33
C THR A 342 3.08 11.41 7.14
N ASN A 343 3.12 10.11 7.39
CA ASN A 343 3.13 9.08 6.37
C ASN A 343 1.72 8.86 5.84
N SER A 344 1.22 9.82 5.06
CA SER A 344 -0.15 9.79 4.54
C SER A 344 -0.38 8.58 3.64
N THR A 345 0.60 8.20 2.82
CA THR A 345 0.52 7.02 1.96
C THR A 345 0.28 5.74 2.75
N LEU A 346 1.04 5.51 3.84
CA LEU A 346 0.79 4.37 4.72
C LEU A 346 -0.57 4.49 5.43
N GLY A 347 -0.98 5.69 5.82
CA GLY A 347 -2.28 5.93 6.43
C GLY A 347 -3.47 5.71 5.48
N ASN A 348 -3.29 5.92 4.18
CA ASN A 348 -4.34 5.72 3.19
C ASN A 348 -4.42 4.25 2.79
N ILE A 349 -3.29 3.58 2.54
CA ILE A 349 -3.31 2.17 2.12
C ILE A 349 -3.87 1.25 3.21
N THR A 350 -3.76 1.65 4.49
CA THR A 350 -4.37 0.92 5.61
C THR A 350 -5.90 0.96 5.56
N THR A 351 -6.52 1.98 4.96
CA THR A 351 -7.98 2.04 4.77
C THR A 351 -8.53 0.95 3.85
N LEU A 352 -7.70 0.42 2.95
CA LEU A 352 -8.09 -0.67 2.06
C LEU A 352 -8.17 -2.02 2.79
N THR A 353 -7.70 -2.10 4.04
CA THR A 353 -7.59 -3.37 4.77
C THR A 353 -8.68 -3.53 5.83
N LYS A 354 -9.05 -4.78 6.13
CA LYS A 354 -9.94 -5.15 7.24
C LYS A 354 -9.14 -5.59 8.45
N TYR A 355 -9.65 -5.27 9.63
CA TYR A 355 -8.96 -5.44 10.89
C TYR A 355 -9.74 -6.32 11.84
N SER A 356 -9.02 -7.14 12.59
CA SER A 356 -9.61 -7.97 13.64
C SER A 356 -9.82 -7.17 14.93
N CYS A 357 -10.87 -7.47 15.68
CA CYS A 357 -11.05 -6.92 17.02
C CYS A 357 -9.86 -7.27 17.94
N LYS A 358 -9.42 -6.34 18.80
CA LYS A 358 -8.41 -6.61 19.84
C LYS A 358 -8.76 -7.77 20.78
N ASN A 359 -10.04 -8.12 20.89
CA ASN A 359 -10.52 -9.27 21.67
C ASN A 359 -10.55 -10.58 20.84
N LYS A 360 -9.94 -10.66 19.65
CA LYS A 360 -9.77 -11.91 18.88
C LYS A 360 -9.17 -13.05 19.74
N PRO A 361 -8.15 -12.81 20.59
CA PRO A 361 -7.64 -13.84 21.51
C PRO A 361 -8.68 -14.33 22.54
N LYS A 362 -9.71 -13.53 22.84
CA LYS A 362 -10.82 -13.90 23.72
C LYS A 362 -11.99 -14.55 22.97
N GLY A 363 -11.85 -14.79 21.67
CA GLY A 363 -12.87 -15.42 20.82
C GLY A 363 -13.70 -14.47 19.96
N CYS A 364 -13.35 -13.19 19.83
CA CYS A 364 -14.01 -12.32 18.85
C CYS A 364 -13.61 -12.72 17.43
N THR A 365 -14.56 -13.20 16.62
CA THR A 365 -14.29 -13.65 15.24
C THR A 365 -14.55 -12.57 14.17
N TYR A 366 -15.03 -11.39 14.57
CA TYR A 366 -15.42 -10.35 13.64
C TYR A 366 -14.22 -9.52 13.15
N THR A 367 -14.28 -9.15 11.87
CA THR A 367 -13.36 -8.23 11.20
C THR A 367 -14.12 -7.02 10.65
N PHE A 368 -13.52 -5.84 10.72
CA PHE A 368 -14.18 -4.58 10.37
C PHE A 368 -13.27 -3.69 9.54
N GLU A 369 -13.87 -2.80 8.75
CA GLU A 369 -13.21 -1.57 8.29
C GLU A 369 -12.96 -0.64 9.50
N TYR A 370 -12.06 0.31 9.37
CA TYR A 370 -11.58 1.11 10.51
C TYR A 370 -12.69 1.79 11.32
N ASP A 371 -13.58 2.52 10.64
CA ASP A 371 -14.64 3.30 11.30
C ASP A 371 -15.60 2.41 12.09
N ASP A 372 -15.79 1.18 11.63
CA ASP A 372 -16.66 0.19 12.27
C ASP A 372 -15.92 -0.63 13.32
N LEU A 373 -14.60 -0.80 13.19
CA LEU A 373 -13.77 -1.45 14.20
C LEU A 373 -13.84 -0.67 15.52
N PHE A 374 -13.71 0.65 15.48
CA PHE A 374 -13.75 1.46 16.70
C PHE A 374 -15.12 1.38 17.40
N LYS A 375 -16.22 1.46 16.64
CA LYS A 375 -17.58 1.29 17.16
C LYS A 375 -17.76 -0.11 17.76
N HIS A 376 -17.30 -1.14 17.05
CA HIS A 376 -17.36 -2.51 17.53
C HIS A 376 -16.55 -2.68 18.81
N GLU A 377 -15.29 -2.25 18.87
CA GLU A 377 -14.44 -2.49 20.05
C GLU A 377 -14.99 -1.84 21.34
N ASN A 378 -15.62 -0.67 21.21
CA ASN A 378 -16.29 0.00 22.32
C ASN A 378 -17.54 -0.76 22.79
N ASN A 379 -18.22 -1.48 21.90
CA ASN A 379 -19.44 -2.22 22.20
C ASN A 379 -19.23 -3.74 22.28
N CYS A 380 -18.01 -4.23 22.03
CA CYS A 380 -17.71 -5.64 21.93
C CYS A 380 -18.01 -6.33 23.26
N ASN A 381 -18.77 -7.42 23.19
CA ASN A 381 -19.21 -8.16 24.37
C ASN A 381 -18.04 -8.73 25.18
N LEU A 382 -16.87 -8.90 24.56
CA LEU A 382 -15.65 -9.42 25.18
C LEU A 382 -14.72 -8.33 25.74
N THR A 383 -15.07 -7.05 25.55
CA THR A 383 -14.31 -5.92 26.12
C THR A 383 -14.54 -5.86 27.62
N THR A 384 -13.45 -5.96 28.39
CA THR A 384 -13.47 -5.76 29.83
C THR A 384 -13.39 -4.28 30.14
N LYS A 385 -14.37 -3.75 30.88
CA LYS A 385 -14.45 -2.34 31.30
C LYS A 385 -14.39 -2.24 32.82
N ASN A 386 -13.87 -1.12 33.31
CA ASN A 386 -13.99 -0.76 34.72
C ASN A 386 -15.45 -0.36 35.02
N CYS A 387 -15.87 -0.50 36.28
CA CYS A 387 -17.17 0.00 36.69
C CYS A 387 -17.33 1.51 36.39
N VAL A 388 -18.49 1.89 35.85
CA VAL A 388 -18.84 3.29 35.52
C VAL A 388 -18.77 4.21 36.73
N LEU A 389 -19.09 3.68 37.91
CA LEU A 389 -19.04 4.40 39.18
C LEU A 389 -17.65 4.34 39.85
N LYS A 390 -16.62 3.92 39.09
CA LYS A 390 -15.21 3.87 39.50
C LYS A 390 -14.95 3.05 40.78
N CYS A 391 -15.73 2.01 41.02
CA CYS A 391 -15.41 1.01 42.04
C CYS A 391 -14.36 0.01 41.53
N ASN A 392 -13.86 -0.87 42.40
CA ASN A 392 -12.78 -1.82 42.07
C ASN A 392 -13.18 -2.97 41.12
N TRP A 393 -14.43 -2.99 40.65
CA TRP A 393 -14.93 -4.05 39.77
C TRP A 393 -14.52 -3.84 38.30
N LYS A 394 -14.21 -4.96 37.64
CA LYS A 394 -13.92 -5.04 36.20
C LYS A 394 -14.65 -6.23 35.61
N GLY A 395 -15.24 -6.08 34.43
CA GLY A 395 -15.92 -7.16 33.72
C GLY A 395 -16.48 -6.71 32.38
N THR A 396 -17.20 -7.61 31.72
CA THR A 396 -17.86 -7.37 30.42
C THR A 396 -19.12 -6.50 30.56
N ASN A 397 -19.63 -5.99 29.44
CA ASN A 397 -20.91 -5.25 29.43
C ASN A 397 -22.07 -6.08 30.00
N GLN A 398 -22.10 -7.39 29.76
CA GLN A 398 -23.15 -8.29 30.27
C GLN A 398 -23.05 -8.44 31.80
N GLU A 399 -21.84 -8.63 32.31
CA GLU A 399 -21.60 -8.73 33.75
C GLU A 399 -21.80 -7.39 34.46
N MET A 400 -21.66 -6.26 33.75
CA MET A 400 -21.83 -4.92 34.32
C MET A 400 -23.26 -4.69 34.79
N VAL A 401 -24.28 -5.18 34.08
CA VAL A 401 -25.69 -5.08 34.52
C VAL A 401 -25.90 -5.84 35.84
N LYS A 402 -25.32 -7.05 35.95
CA LYS A 402 -25.37 -7.86 37.18
C LYS A 402 -24.65 -7.17 38.33
N HIS A 403 -23.42 -6.70 38.08
CA HIS A 403 -22.62 -5.95 39.04
C HIS A 403 -23.35 -4.71 39.58
N MET A 404 -23.98 -3.93 38.69
CA MET A 404 -24.74 -2.74 39.08
C MET A 404 -25.89 -3.07 40.03
N ARG A 405 -26.63 -4.18 39.79
CA ARG A 405 -27.74 -4.59 40.68
C ARG A 405 -27.27 -5.06 42.06
N GLU A 406 -26.11 -5.71 42.13
CA GLU A 406 -25.62 -6.35 43.36
C GLU A 406 -24.79 -5.42 44.24
N LYS A 407 -24.05 -4.47 43.64
CA LYS A 407 -23.06 -3.64 44.35
C LYS A 407 -23.39 -2.16 44.41
N HIS A 408 -24.37 -1.69 43.63
CA HIS A 408 -24.75 -0.28 43.59
C HIS A 408 -26.25 -0.09 43.84
N CYS A 409 -26.59 0.98 44.55
CA CYS A 409 -27.98 1.34 44.79
C CYS A 409 -28.57 1.96 43.51
N ILE A 410 -29.45 1.22 42.85
CA ILE A 410 -30.11 1.66 41.62
C ILE A 410 -31.21 2.67 41.96
N LEU A 411 -31.13 3.86 41.36
CA LEU A 411 -32.14 4.89 41.50
C LEU A 411 -33.44 4.47 40.80
N GLN A 412 -34.55 4.56 41.51
CA GLN A 412 -35.87 4.16 41.01
C GLN A 412 -36.54 5.32 40.27
N LEU A 413 -36.96 5.05 39.04
CA LEU A 413 -37.71 6.00 38.20
C LEU A 413 -39.06 6.38 38.84
N LYS A 414 -39.53 7.59 38.55
CA LYS A 414 -40.82 8.17 38.99
C LYS A 414 -41.01 8.31 40.51
N LYS A 415 -40.04 7.88 41.33
CA LYS A 415 -40.02 8.07 42.78
C LYS A 415 -39.29 9.35 43.16
N GLU A 416 -39.72 9.93 44.29
CA GLU A 416 -39.04 11.07 44.90
C GLU A 416 -37.67 10.64 45.42
N ASN A 417 -36.64 11.38 45.01
CA ASN A 417 -35.27 11.23 45.42
C ASN A 417 -34.76 12.57 45.95
N THR A 418 -33.70 12.52 46.77
CA THR A 418 -33.14 13.72 47.41
C THR A 418 -31.66 13.83 47.07
N PHE A 419 -31.25 15.00 46.60
CA PHE A 419 -29.85 15.37 46.41
C PHE A 419 -29.45 16.39 47.47
N ASP A 420 -28.34 16.13 48.14
CA ASP A 420 -27.77 17.01 49.17
C ASP A 420 -26.76 17.93 48.49
N GLN A 421 -27.01 19.24 48.52
CA GLN A 421 -26.15 20.23 47.87
C GLN A 421 -24.76 20.35 48.51
N GLN A 422 -24.52 19.76 49.69
CA GLN A 422 -23.18 19.67 50.25
C GLN A 422 -22.26 18.74 49.41
N VAL A 423 -22.85 17.89 48.57
CA VAL A 423 -22.11 16.98 47.68
C VAL A 423 -21.83 17.67 46.34
N GLN A 424 -20.56 17.89 46.00
CA GLN A 424 -20.16 18.57 44.77
C GLN A 424 -20.60 17.85 43.48
N SER A 425 -20.58 16.52 43.51
CA SER A 425 -21.00 15.69 42.38
C SER A 425 -21.49 14.34 42.86
N LYS A 426 -22.62 13.88 42.33
CA LYS A 426 -23.15 12.55 42.61
C LYS A 426 -23.72 11.91 41.35
N SER A 427 -23.29 10.69 41.10
CA SER A 427 -23.78 9.86 40.00
C SER A 427 -24.75 8.79 40.52
N TYR A 428 -25.91 8.69 39.89
CA TYR A 428 -26.97 7.76 40.21
C TYR A 428 -27.14 6.76 39.07
N PRO A 429 -26.85 5.46 39.29
CA PRO A 429 -27.11 4.44 38.28
C PRO A 429 -28.62 4.15 38.21
N ILE A 430 -29.14 4.06 37.00
CA ILE A 430 -30.53 3.76 36.67
C ILE A 430 -30.53 2.58 35.69
N LEU A 431 -31.43 1.62 35.91
CA LEU A 431 -31.64 0.50 34.99
C LEU A 431 -32.98 0.67 34.30
N PHE A 432 -32.95 0.78 32.98
CA PHE A 432 -34.15 0.92 32.14
C PHE A 432 -33.93 0.18 30.81
N ASP A 433 -34.92 -0.57 30.34
CA ASP A 433 -34.85 -1.32 29.07
C ASP A 433 -33.59 -2.21 28.95
N ASN A 434 -33.20 -2.86 30.04
CA ASN A 434 -31.97 -3.66 30.20
C ASN A 434 -30.66 -2.91 29.86
N LYS A 435 -30.70 -1.58 29.84
CA LYS A 435 -29.54 -0.69 29.66
C LYS A 435 -29.23 0.04 30.97
N ILE A 436 -27.98 0.49 31.08
CA ILE A 436 -27.47 1.23 32.25
C ILE A 436 -27.42 2.71 31.87
N PHE A 437 -28.21 3.51 32.59
CA PHE A 437 -28.19 4.96 32.52
C PHE A 437 -27.51 5.52 33.78
N ILE A 438 -26.74 6.58 33.64
CA ILE A 438 -26.08 7.28 34.75
C ILE A 438 -26.56 8.73 34.72
N LEU A 439 -27.29 9.10 35.77
CA LEU A 439 -27.65 10.48 36.05
C LEU A 439 -26.55 11.09 36.90
N THR A 440 -25.82 12.07 36.37
CA THR A 440 -24.83 12.83 37.13
C THR A 440 -25.39 14.20 37.44
N ILE A 441 -25.44 14.53 38.74
CA ILE A 441 -25.80 15.85 39.25
C ILE A 441 -24.55 16.48 39.84
N GLU A 442 -24.16 17.63 39.30
CA GLU A 442 -23.02 18.42 39.76
C GLU A 442 -23.52 19.76 40.30
N TYR A 443 -23.07 20.10 41.50
CA TYR A 443 -23.41 21.35 42.16
C TYR A 443 -22.15 21.97 42.75
N LYS A 444 -22.00 23.28 42.54
CA LYS A 444 -20.96 24.07 43.20
C LYS A 444 -21.63 25.31 43.78
N PHE A 445 -21.28 25.67 45.01
CA PHE A 445 -21.86 26.82 45.70
C PHE A 445 -21.78 28.08 44.82
N GLU A 446 -22.89 28.82 44.71
CA GLU A 446 -23.10 29.98 43.81
C GLU A 446 -22.93 29.71 42.31
N CYS A 447 -22.81 28.45 41.90
CA CYS A 447 -22.79 28.05 40.51
C CYS A 447 -24.12 27.39 40.11
N PRO A 448 -24.42 27.32 38.80
CA PRO A 448 -25.55 26.55 38.30
C PRO A 448 -25.47 25.07 38.68
N LEU A 449 -26.64 24.43 38.83
CA LEU A 449 -26.73 22.97 38.92
C LEU A 449 -26.60 22.39 37.51
N PHE A 450 -25.65 21.48 37.34
CA PHE A 450 -25.43 20.78 36.08
C PHE A 450 -25.97 19.36 36.15
N ILE A 451 -26.77 18.99 35.16
CA ILE A 451 -27.35 17.65 35.05
C ILE A 451 -26.97 17.03 33.71
N SER A 452 -26.57 15.77 33.74
CA SER A 452 -26.36 14.98 32.52
C SER A 452 -26.90 13.55 32.70
N MET A 453 -27.42 12.99 31.62
CA MET A 453 -27.87 11.60 31.56
C MET A 453 -27.09 10.87 30.46
N GLN A 454 -26.30 9.88 30.85
CA GLN A 454 -25.50 9.08 29.93
C GLN A 454 -25.93 7.61 29.95
N CYS A 455 -25.89 6.93 28.81
CA CYS A 455 -26.29 5.53 28.66
C CYS A 455 -25.14 4.69 28.10
N LEU A 456 -24.87 3.55 28.74
CA LEU A 456 -23.91 2.57 28.24
C LEU A 456 -24.43 1.89 26.97
N GLY A 457 -23.64 1.90 25.89
CA GLY A 457 -23.98 1.20 24.64
C GLY A 457 -25.09 1.86 23.82
N LEU A 458 -25.24 3.18 23.92
CA LEU A 458 -26.22 3.93 23.13
C LEU A 458 -25.71 4.13 21.70
N GLU A 459 -26.33 3.48 20.71
CA GLU A 459 -25.95 3.60 19.30
C GLU A 459 -26.64 4.79 18.59
N LYS A 460 -27.83 5.19 19.08
CA LYS A 460 -28.65 6.28 18.54
C LYS A 460 -29.32 7.08 19.67
N TRP A 461 -29.72 8.31 19.39
CA TRP A 461 -30.36 9.25 20.33
C TRP A 461 -31.83 8.90 20.61
N ASP A 462 -32.11 7.64 20.95
CA ASP A 462 -33.46 7.05 20.98
C ASP A 462 -34.17 7.18 22.34
N TYR A 463 -33.53 7.78 23.33
CA TYR A 463 -34.07 7.88 24.70
C TYR A 463 -34.03 9.32 25.17
N GLU A 464 -35.10 9.74 25.82
CA GLU A 464 -35.19 11.01 26.53
C GLU A 464 -35.40 10.76 28.02
N PHE A 465 -35.04 11.74 28.83
CA PHE A 465 -35.31 11.73 30.25
C PHE A 465 -36.04 13.02 30.65
N GLU A 466 -37.01 12.83 31.53
CA GLU A 466 -37.77 13.89 32.17
C GLU A 466 -37.20 14.08 33.58
N PHE A 467 -36.70 15.28 33.86
CA PHE A 467 -36.19 15.65 35.17
C PHE A 467 -37.13 16.66 35.83
N ARG A 468 -37.64 16.30 37.01
CA ARG A 468 -38.62 17.12 37.73
C ARG A 468 -38.07 17.52 39.09
N ILE A 469 -37.91 18.82 39.35
CA ILE A 469 -37.58 19.36 40.67
C ILE A 469 -38.88 19.68 41.40
N LEU A 470 -38.98 19.23 42.65
CA LEU A 470 -40.15 19.39 43.49
C LEU A 470 -39.90 20.50 44.52
N SER A 471 -40.83 21.46 44.62
CA SER A 471 -40.79 22.46 45.69
C SER A 471 -41.38 21.88 46.99
N SER A 472 -40.83 22.29 48.13
CA SER A 472 -41.37 21.97 49.46
C SER A 472 -42.45 22.96 49.92
N SER A 473 -42.54 24.14 49.31
CA SER A 473 -43.35 25.27 49.80
C SER A 473 -44.39 25.78 48.80
N THR A 474 -44.23 25.49 47.50
CA THR A 474 -45.13 25.98 46.44
C THR A 474 -45.64 24.81 45.58
N SER A 475 -46.84 24.94 44.97
CA SER A 475 -47.36 23.96 44.00
C SER A 475 -46.61 23.97 42.66
N ILE A 476 -45.51 24.72 42.56
CA ILE A 476 -44.73 24.89 41.34
C ILE A 476 -43.69 23.77 41.31
N ASN A 477 -43.68 23.01 40.21
CA ASN A 477 -42.65 22.01 39.92
C ASN A 477 -41.90 22.44 38.67
N LEU A 478 -40.58 22.37 38.67
CA LEU A 478 -39.80 22.56 37.46
C LEU A 478 -39.75 21.25 36.71
N LEU A 479 -40.11 21.27 35.43
CA LEU A 479 -40.06 20.10 34.56
C LEU A 479 -39.23 20.40 33.33
N SER A 480 -38.32 19.50 33.01
CA SER A 480 -37.53 19.56 31.80
C SER A 480 -37.39 18.19 31.16
N THR A 481 -37.32 18.18 29.84
CA THR A 481 -37.15 16.96 29.04
C THR A 481 -35.93 17.12 28.16
N HIS A 482 -35.04 16.14 28.19
CA HIS A 482 -33.77 16.18 27.48
C HIS A 482 -33.39 14.81 26.92
N ILE A 483 -32.52 14.78 25.92
CA ILE A 483 -32.09 13.53 25.29
C ILE A 483 -30.94 12.89 26.08
N CYS A 484 -30.99 11.57 26.24
CA CYS A 484 -29.90 10.80 26.84
C CYS A 484 -28.69 10.73 25.90
N GLN A 485 -27.49 10.81 26.46
CA GLN A 485 -26.24 10.81 25.68
C GLN A 485 -25.53 9.45 25.77
N PRO A 486 -24.65 9.08 24.82
CA PRO A 486 -23.77 7.92 24.99
C PRO A 486 -22.79 8.12 26.16
N LEU A 487 -22.53 7.06 26.92
CA LEU A 487 -21.54 7.03 27.98
C LEU A 487 -20.13 6.85 27.41
N THR A 488 -19.28 7.85 27.62
CA THR A 488 -17.91 7.89 27.10
C THR A 488 -16.91 7.60 28.23
N PHE A 489 -16.18 6.49 28.12
CA PHE A 489 -15.10 6.14 29.04
C PHE A 489 -13.79 6.72 28.48
N GLU A 490 -13.40 7.90 28.97
CA GLU A 490 -12.13 8.58 28.69
C GLU A 490 -11.99 9.21 27.29
N PHE A 491 -11.68 10.50 27.23
CA PHE A 491 -11.19 11.19 26.04
C PHE A 491 -9.80 11.80 26.34
N PRO A 492 -8.87 11.80 25.36
CA PRO A 492 -7.85 12.85 25.28
C PRO A 492 -8.55 14.19 25.03
N ASP A 493 -8.01 15.27 25.61
CA ASP A 493 -8.65 16.57 25.91
C ASP A 493 -9.36 17.39 24.79
N SER A 494 -9.70 16.82 23.63
CA SER A 494 -10.22 17.56 22.47
C SER A 494 -11.64 17.20 21.97
N CYS A 495 -12.38 16.30 22.61
CA CYS A 495 -13.79 16.03 22.27
C CYS A 495 -14.73 16.28 23.45
N ALA A 496 -15.80 17.04 23.16
CA ALA A 496 -16.72 17.71 24.07
C ALA A 496 -17.04 16.97 25.38
N ARG A 497 -16.94 17.69 26.51
CA ARG A 497 -17.60 17.31 27.77
C ARG A 497 -19.07 16.96 27.48
N PRO A 498 -19.69 15.99 28.19
CA PRO A 498 -21.10 15.68 28.01
C PRO A 498 -21.92 16.96 28.08
N ARG A 499 -22.98 17.06 27.28
CA ARG A 499 -23.83 18.25 27.21
C ARG A 499 -24.58 18.33 28.54
N GLN A 500 -24.06 19.17 29.43
CA GLN A 500 -24.66 19.41 30.73
C GLN A 500 -25.81 20.39 30.57
N ILE A 501 -26.93 20.09 31.21
CA ILE A 501 -28.07 21.01 31.33
C ILE A 501 -27.83 21.87 32.55
N GLU A 502 -27.90 23.18 32.34
CA GLU A 502 -27.60 24.18 33.35
C GLU A 502 -28.89 24.74 33.95
N TYR A 503 -29.04 24.65 35.28
CA TYR A 503 -30.07 25.35 36.03
C TYR A 503 -29.42 26.46 36.86
N PRO A 504 -29.65 27.74 36.54
CA PRO A 504 -29.04 28.84 37.27
C PRO A 504 -29.45 28.82 38.75
N PHE A 505 -28.50 29.15 39.64
CA PHE A 505 -28.71 29.13 41.08
C PHE A 505 -29.93 29.96 41.53
N SER A 506 -30.14 31.13 40.92
CA SER A 506 -31.28 32.02 41.19
C SER A 506 -32.64 31.34 41.03
N PHE A 507 -32.77 30.36 40.13
CA PHE A 507 -34.01 29.60 39.94
C PHE A 507 -34.18 28.47 40.95
N LEU A 508 -33.08 27.98 41.53
CA LEU A 508 -33.06 26.83 42.44
C LEU A 508 -33.36 27.22 43.89
N CYS A 509 -33.06 28.45 44.30
CA CYS A 509 -33.25 28.93 45.68
C CYS A 509 -34.69 28.70 46.20
N GLN A 510 -35.70 28.80 45.34
CA GLN A 510 -37.12 28.58 45.71
C GLN A 510 -37.52 27.10 45.87
N PHE A 511 -36.66 26.18 45.47
CA PHE A 511 -36.90 24.72 45.53
C PHE A 511 -36.07 24.03 46.63
N LEU A 512 -35.25 24.79 47.35
CA LEU A 512 -34.45 24.26 48.45
C LEU A 512 -35.28 24.11 49.71
N THR A 513 -35.11 22.97 50.35
CA THR A 513 -35.64 22.72 51.69
C THR A 513 -34.78 23.42 52.75
N GLU A 514 -35.27 23.51 53.99
CA GLU A 514 -34.55 24.08 55.14
C GLU A 514 -33.16 23.46 55.42
N PHE A 515 -32.81 22.35 54.77
CA PHE A 515 -31.55 21.62 54.93
C PHE A 515 -30.69 21.58 53.65
N ASP A 516 -30.84 22.52 52.71
CA ASP A 516 -30.13 22.55 51.42
C ASP A 516 -30.27 21.28 50.58
N LYS A 517 -31.40 20.57 50.77
CA LYS A 517 -31.73 19.36 50.01
C LYS A 517 -32.67 19.68 48.88
N LEU A 518 -32.34 19.18 47.69
CA LEU A 518 -33.15 19.26 46.48
C LEU A 518 -33.95 17.95 46.30
N LYS A 519 -35.28 18.05 46.22
CA LYS A 519 -36.15 16.91 45.91
C LYS A 519 -36.37 16.81 44.40
N PHE A 520 -36.17 15.64 43.82
CA PHE A 520 -36.36 15.43 42.38
C PHE A 520 -37.00 14.09 42.04
N LYS A 521 -37.62 14.03 40.87
CA LYS A 521 -38.08 12.81 40.20
C LYS A 521 -37.45 12.74 38.83
N VAL A 522 -37.09 11.55 38.40
CA VAL A 522 -36.59 11.31 37.04
C VAL A 522 -37.38 10.19 36.39
N ASN A 523 -37.70 10.35 35.12
CA ASN A 523 -38.31 9.34 34.28
C ASN A 523 -37.53 9.21 32.97
N ILE A 524 -37.52 8.03 32.37
CA ILE A 524 -36.88 7.77 31.07
C ILE A 524 -37.94 7.20 30.14
N SER A 525 -38.01 7.71 28.91
CA SER A 525 -38.88 7.24 27.84
C SER A 525 -38.06 6.94 26.58
N LYS A 526 -38.54 6.00 25.79
CA LYS A 526 -38.02 5.75 24.44
C LYS A 526 -38.75 6.65 23.46
N ILE A 527 -38.00 7.38 22.63
CA ILE A 527 -38.55 8.27 21.61
C ILE A 527 -39.16 7.38 20.52
N GLN A 528 -40.48 7.52 20.31
CA GLN A 528 -41.16 6.88 19.18
C GLN A 528 -40.91 7.76 17.95
N HIS A 529 -40.23 7.21 16.93
CA HIS A 529 -40.03 7.84 15.63
C HIS A 529 -41.27 7.73 14.76
#